data_AF-A0AAE0DDG6-F1
#
_entry.id   AF-A0AAE0DDG6-F1
#
_cell.length_a   1.000
_cell.length_b   1.000
_cell.length_c   1.000
_cell.angle_alpha   90.00
_cell.angle_beta   90.00
_cell.angle_gamma   90.00
#
_symmetry.space_group_name_H-M   'P 1'
#
loop_
_entity.id
_entity.type
_entity.pdbx_description
1 polymer ?
#
loop_
_entity_poly.entity_id
_entity_poly.type
_entity_poly.pdbx_seq_one_letter_code
_entity_poly.pdbx_strand_id
1 'polypeptide(L)'
;MTSKLIPSDPSKVMVIRQVTPNITTCSAPFLRFGRLKVGGRGTIVRLQSGALAVFSPTALTPEVRSTVQKMGNNVGYIAALDFEHHIFISEWAKAFPSAKLLGVDGLPEKREKDPATAGNKFQYVWTQKNKNDMKVDPEFDSEFDYEYVGSHANKELVFCHKPDRTLIEADMMFNLPAHEQFSRTGEDPTSGVLTKLFIGLQNTVGAAKWQKRFLWYVASSGDRKGFNQSAAKIASWDFDRIIPCHGDVIETGGKGIFQKVFEWHLNAPK
;
A
#
# COMPACT_ATOMS: atom_id res chain seq x y z
N MET A 1 -9.65 -18.86 3.03
CA MET A 1 -9.62 -18.09 4.32
C MET A 1 -9.84 -16.59 4.14
N THR A 2 -10.09 -16.08 2.93
CA THR A 2 -10.32 -14.65 2.62
C THR A 2 -11.67 -14.10 3.06
N SER A 3 -12.71 -14.94 3.19
CA SER A 3 -14.07 -14.50 3.56
C SER A 3 -14.20 -13.86 4.94
N LYS A 4 -13.22 -14.06 5.85
CA LYS A 4 -13.19 -13.41 7.17
C LYS A 4 -12.52 -12.04 7.17
N LEU A 5 -11.79 -11.71 6.10
CA LEU A 5 -11.02 -10.47 5.97
C LEU A 5 -11.78 -9.37 5.22
N ILE A 6 -12.77 -9.76 4.43
CA ILE A 6 -13.60 -8.86 3.62
C ILE A 6 -14.89 -8.57 4.39
N PRO A 7 -15.31 -7.30 4.53
CA PRO A 7 -16.62 -6.98 5.08
C PRO A 7 -17.74 -7.72 4.34
N SER A 8 -18.79 -8.13 5.03
CA SER A 8 -19.93 -8.83 4.41
C SER A 8 -20.63 -8.00 3.33
N ASP A 9 -20.60 -6.68 3.47
CA ASP A 9 -21.12 -5.72 2.50
C ASP A 9 -20.12 -4.56 2.34
N PRO A 10 -19.13 -4.69 1.43
CA PRO A 10 -18.10 -3.68 1.24
C PRO A 10 -18.67 -2.32 0.82
N SER A 11 -19.75 -2.27 0.04
CA SER A 11 -20.38 -1.02 -0.41
C SER A 11 -20.89 -0.15 0.74
N LYS A 12 -21.38 -0.76 1.82
CA LYS A 12 -21.88 -0.02 2.99
C LYS A 12 -20.79 0.65 3.80
N VAL A 13 -19.59 0.07 3.84
CA VAL A 13 -18.52 0.51 4.73
C VAL A 13 -17.36 1.20 4.01
N MET A 14 -17.31 1.11 2.68
CA MET A 14 -16.20 1.67 1.91
C MET A 14 -16.27 3.19 1.84
N VAL A 15 -15.13 3.85 2.04
CA VAL A 15 -14.95 5.28 1.87
C VAL A 15 -14.15 5.51 0.60
N ILE A 16 -14.74 6.20 -0.35
CA ILE A 16 -14.07 6.63 -1.59
C ILE A 16 -13.76 8.11 -1.44
N ARG A 17 -12.48 8.47 -1.47
CA ARG A 17 -12.04 9.86 -1.30
C ARG A 17 -11.09 10.26 -2.41
N GLN A 18 -11.44 11.33 -3.12
CA GLN A 18 -10.52 12.02 -4.00
C GLN A 18 -9.52 12.80 -3.14
N VAL A 19 -8.26 12.36 -3.12
CA VAL A 19 -7.17 12.97 -2.35
C VAL A 19 -6.57 14.14 -3.12
N THR A 20 -6.40 13.94 -4.43
CA THR A 20 -6.01 14.98 -5.40
C THR A 20 -6.85 14.80 -6.67
N PRO A 21 -6.83 15.73 -7.64
CA PRO A 21 -7.53 15.53 -8.90
C PRO A 21 -7.18 14.22 -9.64
N ASN A 22 -6.00 13.65 -9.38
CA ASN A 22 -5.51 12.42 -10.02
C ASN A 22 -5.52 11.20 -9.10
N ILE A 23 -5.55 11.38 -7.78
CA ILE A 23 -5.44 10.29 -6.81
C ILE A 23 -6.76 10.12 -6.04
N THR A 24 -7.31 8.91 -6.08
CA THR A 24 -8.48 8.51 -5.29
C THR A 24 -8.15 7.29 -4.45
N THR A 25 -8.51 7.32 -3.17
CA THR A 25 -8.39 6.19 -2.25
C THR A 25 -9.72 5.48 -2.08
N CYS A 26 -9.65 4.16 -1.91
CA CYS A 26 -10.79 3.30 -1.58
C CYS A 26 -10.47 2.58 -0.26
N SER A 27 -11.00 3.09 0.84
CA SER A 27 -10.71 2.66 2.20
C SER A 27 -11.83 1.79 2.77
N ALA A 28 -11.51 0.74 3.50
CA ALA A 28 -12.49 -0.15 4.13
C ALA A 28 -12.00 -0.60 5.52
N PRO A 29 -12.91 -0.98 6.43
CA PRO A 29 -12.52 -1.49 7.73
C PRO A 29 -11.83 -2.85 7.58
N PHE A 30 -10.76 -3.05 8.33
CA PHE A 30 -10.01 -4.30 8.36
C PHE A 30 -9.48 -4.58 9.76
N LEU A 31 -9.65 -5.82 10.18
CA LEU A 31 -9.19 -6.32 11.47
C LEU A 31 -8.00 -7.28 11.27
N ARG A 32 -6.79 -6.84 11.61
CA ARG A 32 -5.63 -7.73 11.61
C ARG A 32 -5.79 -8.76 12.73
N PHE A 33 -5.62 -10.04 12.38
CA PHE A 33 -5.90 -11.19 13.25
C PHE A 33 -7.35 -11.23 13.78
N GLY A 34 -8.30 -10.57 13.12
CA GLY A 34 -9.69 -10.46 13.56
C GLY A 34 -9.89 -9.63 14.84
N ARG A 35 -8.88 -8.86 15.28
CA ARG A 35 -8.92 -8.12 16.55
C ARG A 35 -8.39 -6.69 16.47
N LEU A 36 -7.33 -6.46 15.70
CA LEU A 36 -6.64 -5.16 15.65
C LEU A 36 -7.23 -4.29 14.54
N LYS A 37 -7.84 -3.15 14.89
CA LYS A 37 -8.42 -2.21 13.93
C LYS A 37 -7.34 -1.42 13.22
N VAL A 38 -6.92 -1.89 12.05
CA VAL A 38 -5.86 -1.24 11.24
C VAL A 38 -6.37 -0.64 9.94
N GLY A 39 -7.59 -1.02 9.52
CA GLY A 39 -8.17 -0.56 8.26
C GLY A 39 -7.43 -1.13 7.05
N GLY A 40 -7.94 -0.92 5.85
CA GLY A 40 -7.25 -1.25 4.61
C GLY A 40 -7.59 -0.25 3.53
N ARG A 41 -6.66 0.02 2.62
CA ARG A 41 -6.82 1.04 1.59
C ARG A 41 -6.17 0.60 0.28
N GLY A 42 -6.93 0.74 -0.80
CA GLY A 42 -6.40 0.74 -2.16
C GLY A 42 -6.30 2.17 -2.69
N THR A 43 -5.40 2.39 -3.64
CA THR A 43 -5.18 3.71 -4.26
C THR A 43 -5.27 3.61 -5.77
N ILE A 44 -6.02 4.50 -6.40
CA ILE A 44 -6.16 4.63 -7.84
C ILE A 44 -5.52 5.97 -8.24
N VAL A 45 -4.56 5.90 -9.14
CA VAL A 45 -3.86 7.07 -9.69
C VAL A 45 -4.18 7.17 -11.17
N ARG A 46 -4.62 8.34 -11.62
CA ARG A 46 -4.75 8.67 -13.04
C ARG A 46 -3.44 9.29 -13.54
N LEU A 47 -2.83 8.62 -14.51
CA LEU A 47 -1.64 9.06 -15.24
C LEU A 47 -1.98 10.22 -16.19
N GLN A 48 -0.98 10.98 -16.59
CA GLN A 48 -1.06 12.03 -17.60
C GLN A 48 -1.54 11.50 -18.97
N SER A 49 -1.23 10.24 -19.28
CA SER A 49 -1.75 9.57 -20.49
C SER A 49 -3.25 9.26 -20.42
N GLY A 50 -3.88 9.38 -19.24
CA GLY A 50 -5.25 8.99 -18.97
C GLY A 50 -5.41 7.53 -18.54
N ALA A 51 -4.34 6.72 -18.57
CA ALA A 51 -4.35 5.39 -17.97
C ALA A 51 -4.45 5.47 -16.43
N LEU A 52 -4.99 4.41 -15.81
CA LEU A 52 -5.12 4.28 -14.37
C LEU A 52 -4.16 3.21 -13.84
N ALA A 53 -3.46 3.55 -12.77
CA ALA A 53 -2.69 2.63 -11.96
C ALA A 53 -3.40 2.38 -10.63
N VAL A 54 -3.59 1.11 -10.28
CA VAL A 54 -4.30 0.67 -9.07
C VAL A 54 -3.33 -0.05 -8.16
N PHE A 55 -3.16 0.44 -6.94
CA PHE A 55 -2.25 -0.11 -5.94
C PHE A 55 -3.04 -0.74 -4.79
N SER A 56 -2.73 -1.99 -4.47
CA SER A 56 -3.41 -2.79 -3.42
C SER A 56 -4.94 -2.75 -3.56
N PRO A 57 -5.48 -3.24 -4.70
CA PRO A 57 -6.90 -3.10 -5.02
C PRO A 57 -7.82 -3.58 -3.87
N THR A 58 -8.93 -2.87 -3.66
CA THR A 58 -10.02 -3.26 -2.73
C THR A 58 -11.19 -3.88 -3.49
N ALA A 59 -12.28 -4.24 -2.79
CA ALA A 59 -13.48 -4.79 -3.43
C ALA A 59 -13.98 -3.89 -4.57
N LEU A 60 -14.22 -4.46 -5.75
CA LEU A 60 -14.63 -3.68 -6.94
C LEU A 60 -16.15 -3.46 -6.94
N THR A 61 -16.63 -2.76 -5.91
CA THR A 61 -18.05 -2.44 -5.71
C THR A 61 -18.61 -1.57 -6.83
N PRO A 62 -19.94 -1.45 -6.97
CA PRO A 62 -20.56 -0.55 -7.95
C PRO A 62 -20.05 0.91 -7.83
N GLU A 63 -19.81 1.40 -6.62
CA GLU A 63 -19.29 2.75 -6.37
C GLU A 63 -17.84 2.90 -6.82
N VAL A 64 -16.99 1.89 -6.58
CA VAL A 64 -15.60 1.87 -7.07
C VAL A 64 -15.58 1.79 -8.59
N ARG A 65 -16.44 0.97 -9.21
CA ARG A 65 -16.57 0.90 -10.67
C ARG A 65 -17.01 2.24 -11.26
N SER A 66 -18.00 2.91 -10.66
CA SER A 66 -18.43 4.24 -11.08
C SER A 66 -17.29 5.27 -10.96
N THR A 67 -16.48 5.16 -9.91
CA THR A 67 -15.29 6.01 -9.71
C THR A 67 -14.26 5.77 -10.81
N VAL A 68 -13.90 4.50 -11.09
CA VAL A 68 -12.99 4.14 -12.18
C VAL A 68 -13.50 4.64 -13.53
N GLN A 69 -14.81 4.54 -13.79
CA GLN A 69 -15.43 5.08 -15.00
C GLN A 69 -15.24 6.60 -15.12
N LYS A 70 -15.52 7.35 -14.04
CA LYS A 70 -15.32 8.82 -14.00
C LYS A 70 -13.86 9.23 -14.16
N MET A 71 -12.93 8.37 -13.74
CA MET A 71 -11.48 8.60 -13.89
C MET A 71 -10.96 8.27 -15.30
N GLY A 72 -11.76 7.66 -16.18
CA GLY A 72 -11.41 7.39 -17.58
C GLY A 72 -11.56 5.93 -18.00
N ASN A 73 -11.90 5.02 -17.08
CA ASN A 73 -12.14 3.59 -17.33
C ASN A 73 -10.99 2.83 -18.05
N ASN A 74 -9.77 3.35 -17.99
CA ASN A 74 -8.61 2.78 -18.68
C ASN A 74 -7.59 2.26 -17.66
N VAL A 75 -7.91 1.15 -16.97
CA VAL A 75 -6.96 0.55 -16.01
C VAL A 75 -5.83 -0.14 -16.75
N GLY A 76 -4.64 0.47 -16.71
CA GLY A 76 -3.43 -0.02 -17.37
C GLY A 76 -2.53 -0.84 -16.44
N TYR A 77 -2.58 -0.57 -15.12
CA TYR A 77 -1.69 -1.18 -14.14
C TYR A 77 -2.43 -1.57 -12.87
N ILE A 78 -2.16 -2.77 -12.36
CA ILE A 78 -2.66 -3.25 -11.08
C ILE A 78 -1.48 -3.84 -10.30
N ALA A 79 -1.14 -3.24 -9.17
CA ALA A 79 -0.02 -3.64 -8.34
C ALA A 79 -0.49 -4.26 -7.01
N ALA A 80 0.00 -5.45 -6.69
CA ALA A 80 0.12 -5.88 -5.29
C ALA A 80 1.38 -5.26 -4.71
N LEU A 81 1.21 -4.44 -3.67
CA LEU A 81 2.34 -3.77 -3.04
C LEU A 81 3.19 -4.72 -2.19
N ASP A 82 2.68 -5.87 -1.79
CA ASP A 82 3.44 -6.85 -1.00
C ASP A 82 2.80 -8.26 -1.10
N PHE A 83 3.23 -9.16 -0.22
CA PHE A 83 2.69 -10.51 -0.10
C PHE A 83 1.28 -10.65 0.46
N GLU A 84 0.71 -9.62 1.07
CA GLU A 84 -0.58 -9.67 1.79
C GLU A 84 -1.67 -8.85 1.08
N HIS A 85 -1.28 -7.82 0.32
CA HIS A 85 -2.15 -6.83 -0.32
C HIS A 85 -2.51 -7.20 -1.75
N HIS A 86 -2.95 -8.44 -1.95
CA HIS A 86 -3.26 -9.00 -3.27
C HIS A 86 -4.69 -9.53 -3.40
N ILE A 87 -5.51 -9.42 -2.35
CA ILE A 87 -6.79 -10.15 -2.20
C ILE A 87 -7.72 -9.95 -3.40
N PHE A 88 -7.85 -8.72 -3.91
CA PHE A 88 -8.80 -8.38 -4.97
C PHE A 88 -8.21 -8.39 -6.38
N ILE A 89 -6.94 -8.78 -6.56
CA ILE A 89 -6.30 -8.77 -7.90
C ILE A 89 -7.09 -9.58 -8.93
N SER A 90 -7.62 -10.76 -8.56
CA SER A 90 -8.34 -11.60 -9.52
C SER A 90 -9.60 -10.92 -10.07
N GLU A 91 -10.34 -10.22 -9.20
CA GLU A 91 -11.56 -9.51 -9.59
C GLU A 91 -11.24 -8.33 -10.50
N TRP A 92 -10.21 -7.56 -10.17
CA TRP A 92 -9.75 -6.44 -10.99
C TRP A 92 -9.17 -6.89 -12.32
N ALA A 93 -8.32 -7.92 -12.35
CA ALA A 93 -7.76 -8.47 -13.58
C ALA A 93 -8.83 -9.02 -14.51
N LYS A 94 -9.90 -9.62 -13.97
CA LYS A 94 -11.05 -10.07 -14.75
C LYS A 94 -11.84 -8.89 -15.35
N ALA A 95 -12.00 -7.81 -14.59
CA ALA A 95 -12.69 -6.61 -15.06
C ALA A 95 -11.87 -5.80 -16.09
N PHE A 96 -10.55 -5.85 -15.99
CA PHE A 96 -9.61 -5.10 -16.83
C PHE A 96 -8.52 -6.04 -17.38
N PRO A 97 -8.85 -6.91 -18.34
CA PRO A 97 -7.95 -7.97 -18.81
C PRO A 97 -6.71 -7.47 -19.55
N SER A 98 -6.70 -6.21 -20.00
CA SER A 98 -5.53 -5.56 -20.60
C SER A 98 -4.55 -4.99 -19.58
N ALA A 99 -4.92 -4.90 -18.30
CA ALA A 99 -4.09 -4.33 -17.27
C ALA A 99 -2.86 -5.21 -16.99
N LYS A 100 -1.69 -4.57 -16.88
CA LYS A 100 -0.45 -5.21 -16.44
C LYS A 100 -0.51 -5.42 -14.93
N LEU A 101 -0.31 -6.65 -14.50
CA LEU A 101 -0.20 -7.05 -13.11
C LEU A 101 1.26 -6.95 -12.66
N LEU A 102 1.45 -6.15 -11.61
CA LEU A 102 2.72 -5.89 -10.95
C LEU A 102 2.68 -6.57 -9.58
N GLY A 103 3.79 -7.19 -9.18
CA GLY A 103 3.86 -7.86 -7.89
C GLY A 103 5.28 -8.16 -7.44
N VAL A 104 5.37 -8.90 -6.34
CA VAL A 104 6.62 -9.19 -5.64
C VAL A 104 7.01 -10.65 -5.76
N ASP A 105 8.30 -10.91 -5.66
CA ASP A 105 8.92 -12.23 -5.72
C ASP A 105 8.19 -13.27 -4.87
N GLY A 106 7.68 -14.36 -5.45
CA GLY A 106 6.98 -15.42 -4.72
C GLY A 106 5.46 -15.23 -4.59
N LEU A 107 4.93 -14.03 -4.85
CA LEU A 107 3.48 -13.79 -4.86
C LEU A 107 2.77 -14.57 -6.00
N PRO A 108 3.26 -14.59 -7.25
CA PRO A 108 2.64 -15.40 -8.30
C PRO A 108 2.51 -16.88 -7.91
N GLU A 109 3.55 -17.46 -7.31
CA GLU A 109 3.59 -18.85 -6.86
C GLU A 109 2.64 -19.09 -5.69
N LYS A 110 2.52 -18.14 -4.75
CA LYS A 110 1.53 -18.19 -3.66
C LYS A 110 0.11 -18.24 -4.24
N ARG A 111 -0.17 -17.41 -5.24
CA ARG A 111 -1.50 -17.29 -5.86
C ARG A 111 -1.86 -18.50 -6.70
N GLU A 112 -0.91 -19.10 -7.41
CA GLU A 112 -1.16 -20.30 -8.23
C GLU A 112 -1.47 -21.54 -7.38
N LYS A 113 -1.03 -21.58 -6.13
CA LYS A 113 -1.34 -22.67 -5.18
C LYS A 113 -2.75 -22.61 -4.61
N ASP A 114 -3.43 -21.46 -4.69
CA ASP A 114 -4.80 -21.28 -4.23
C ASP A 114 -5.75 -21.21 -5.44
N PRO A 115 -6.63 -22.21 -5.65
CA PRO A 115 -7.59 -22.21 -6.75
C PRO A 115 -8.47 -20.95 -6.84
N ALA A 116 -8.67 -20.24 -5.72
CA ALA A 116 -9.44 -19.00 -5.71
C ALA A 116 -8.68 -17.81 -6.34
N THR A 117 -7.35 -17.90 -6.47
CA THR A 117 -6.50 -16.81 -6.97
C THR A 117 -5.58 -17.20 -8.13
N ALA A 118 -5.61 -18.47 -8.55
CA ALA A 118 -4.81 -19.01 -9.65
C ALA A 118 -5.18 -18.42 -11.01
N GLY A 119 -4.26 -18.53 -11.98
CA GLY A 119 -4.49 -18.08 -13.36
C GLY A 119 -4.27 -16.58 -13.62
N ASN A 120 -3.80 -15.82 -12.64
CA ASN A 120 -3.39 -14.42 -12.83
C ASN A 120 -1.91 -14.35 -13.22
N LYS A 121 -1.63 -13.97 -14.47
CA LYS A 121 -0.26 -13.77 -14.95
C LYS A 121 0.26 -12.40 -14.57
N PHE A 122 1.30 -12.36 -13.74
CA PHE A 122 2.07 -11.15 -13.42
C PHE A 122 3.07 -10.84 -14.53
N GLN A 123 2.98 -9.66 -15.13
CA GLN A 123 3.91 -9.22 -16.18
C GLN A 123 5.22 -8.70 -15.57
N TYR A 124 5.14 -8.09 -14.38
CA TYR A 124 6.30 -7.54 -13.68
C TYR A 124 6.36 -8.08 -12.26
N VAL A 125 7.46 -8.74 -11.93
CA VAL A 125 7.70 -9.32 -10.61
C VAL A 125 9.05 -8.83 -10.11
N TRP A 126 9.03 -8.02 -9.05
CA TRP A 126 10.25 -7.54 -8.41
C TRP A 126 10.88 -8.63 -7.57
N THR A 127 12.16 -8.86 -7.79
CA THR A 127 13.00 -9.79 -7.03
C THR A 127 14.24 -9.07 -6.55
N GLN A 128 14.96 -9.66 -5.59
CA GLN A 128 16.22 -9.10 -5.14
C GLN A 128 17.26 -8.97 -6.28
N LYS A 129 17.15 -9.81 -7.32
CA LYS A 129 18.09 -9.83 -8.45
C LYS A 129 17.84 -8.70 -9.45
N ASN A 130 16.58 -8.33 -9.68
CA ASN A 130 16.21 -7.36 -10.73
C ASN A 130 15.80 -5.98 -10.17
N LYS A 131 15.73 -5.79 -8.84
CA LYS A 131 15.17 -4.56 -8.23
C LYS A 131 15.83 -3.24 -8.69
N ASN A 132 17.09 -3.27 -9.12
CA ASN A 132 17.81 -2.08 -9.56
C ASN A 132 17.62 -1.79 -11.06
N ASP A 133 17.33 -2.82 -11.85
CA ASP A 133 17.23 -2.76 -13.32
C ASP A 133 15.78 -2.85 -13.83
N MET A 134 14.83 -3.14 -12.93
CA MET A 134 13.41 -3.27 -13.28
C MET A 134 12.89 -1.97 -13.90
N LYS A 135 12.19 -2.15 -15.03
CA LYS A 135 11.43 -1.12 -15.75
C LYS A 135 10.08 -1.70 -16.13
N VAL A 136 9.01 -0.96 -15.85
CA VAL A 136 7.66 -1.39 -16.22
C VAL A 136 7.49 -1.10 -17.71
N ASP A 137 7.36 0.18 -18.04
CA ASP A 137 7.39 0.70 -19.40
C ASP A 137 7.52 2.25 -19.35
N PRO A 138 7.75 2.92 -20.50
CA PRO A 138 7.94 4.36 -20.51
C PRO A 138 6.77 5.18 -19.95
N GLU A 139 5.53 4.71 -20.08
CA GLU A 139 4.35 5.44 -19.57
C GLU A 139 4.38 5.44 -18.04
N PHE A 140 4.48 4.25 -17.43
CA PHE A 140 4.51 4.11 -15.98
C PHE A 140 5.79 4.72 -15.35
N ASP A 141 6.95 4.43 -15.93
CA ASP A 141 8.25 4.88 -15.40
C ASP A 141 8.44 6.41 -15.51
N SER A 142 7.71 7.06 -16.41
CA SER A 142 7.72 8.52 -16.51
C SER A 142 7.09 9.20 -15.29
N GLU A 143 6.19 8.53 -14.57
CA GLU A 143 5.42 9.11 -13.47
C GLU A 143 5.78 8.57 -12.08
N PHE A 144 6.39 7.39 -11.99
CA PHE A 144 6.73 6.79 -10.70
C PHE A 144 8.22 6.60 -10.49
N ASP A 145 8.68 6.96 -9.29
CA ASP A 145 9.82 6.28 -8.67
C ASP A 145 9.32 5.07 -7.89
N TYR A 146 10.10 3.99 -7.82
CA TYR A 146 9.74 2.81 -7.04
C TYR A 146 10.93 2.08 -6.43
N GLU A 147 10.67 1.41 -5.31
CA GLU A 147 11.64 0.62 -4.58
C GLU A 147 11.02 -0.68 -4.10
N TYR A 148 11.74 -1.77 -4.36
CA TYR A 148 11.44 -3.08 -3.80
C TYR A 148 12.25 -3.31 -2.53
N VAL A 149 11.57 -3.33 -1.40
CA VAL A 149 12.13 -3.57 -0.07
C VAL A 149 12.06 -5.07 0.24
N GLY A 150 12.88 -5.85 -0.47
CA GLY A 150 12.94 -7.32 -0.29
C GLY A 150 13.39 -7.76 1.11
N SER A 151 13.96 -6.85 1.90
CA SER A 151 14.32 -7.07 3.30
C SER A 151 13.14 -6.92 4.28
N HIS A 152 12.01 -6.36 3.84
CA HIS A 152 10.78 -6.36 4.62
C HIS A 152 10.17 -7.77 4.63
N ALA A 153 9.59 -8.19 5.75
CA ALA A 153 9.03 -9.54 5.90
C ALA A 153 7.96 -9.90 4.84
N ASN A 154 7.15 -8.90 4.44
CA ASN A 154 6.13 -9.06 3.40
C ASN A 154 6.65 -8.72 1.99
N LYS A 155 7.93 -8.36 1.84
CA LYS A 155 8.55 -7.88 0.59
C LYS A 155 7.76 -6.71 -0.03
N GLU A 156 8.01 -5.48 0.42
CA GLU A 156 7.25 -4.29 -0.01
C GLU A 156 7.67 -3.78 -1.39
N LEU A 157 6.71 -3.18 -2.09
CA LEU A 157 6.88 -2.24 -3.18
C LEU A 157 6.32 -0.89 -2.74
N VAL A 158 7.20 0.10 -2.77
CA VAL A 158 6.85 1.50 -2.48
C VAL A 158 6.92 2.27 -3.77
N PHE A 159 5.90 3.09 -4.05
CA PHE A 159 5.82 3.94 -5.23
C PHE A 159 5.76 5.40 -4.80
N CYS A 160 6.40 6.29 -5.56
CA CYS A 160 6.24 7.73 -5.43
C CYS A 160 5.71 8.28 -6.75
N HIS A 161 4.46 8.75 -6.73
CA HIS A 161 3.88 9.47 -7.86
C HIS A 161 4.50 10.86 -7.93
N LYS A 162 5.36 11.09 -8.92
CA LYS A 162 6.14 12.32 -9.08
C LYS A 162 5.25 13.56 -9.29
N PRO A 163 4.22 13.55 -10.17
CA PRO A 163 3.39 14.72 -10.40
C PRO A 163 2.66 15.23 -9.15
N ASP A 164 2.07 14.33 -8.36
CA ASP A 164 1.34 14.69 -7.14
C ASP A 164 2.21 14.61 -5.87
N ARG A 165 3.53 14.39 -6.00
CA ARG A 165 4.49 14.28 -4.88
C ARG A 165 4.00 13.37 -3.76
N THR A 166 3.49 12.19 -4.12
CA THR A 166 2.75 11.32 -3.20
C THR A 166 3.40 9.94 -3.11
N LEU A 167 3.83 9.57 -1.90
CA LEU A 167 4.32 8.23 -1.57
C LEU A 167 3.13 7.30 -1.32
N ILE A 168 3.14 6.12 -1.93
CA ILE A 168 2.12 5.07 -1.82
C ILE A 168 2.82 3.80 -1.34
N GLU A 169 2.38 3.25 -0.23
CA GLU A 169 3.00 2.09 0.42
C GLU A 169 1.96 1.24 1.16
N ALA A 170 2.30 -0.03 1.42
CA ALA A 170 1.42 -0.96 2.12
C ALA A 170 1.76 -1.09 3.60
N ASP A 171 2.77 -1.89 3.94
CA ASP A 171 3.19 -2.17 5.31
C ASP A 171 4.55 -1.54 5.67
N MET A 172 5.08 -0.66 4.81
CA MET A 172 6.38 -0.02 5.06
C MET A 172 6.31 0.85 6.32
N MET A 173 5.23 1.61 6.49
CA MET A 173 4.91 2.27 7.75
C MET A 173 3.40 2.37 7.97
N PHE A 174 3.01 2.63 9.21
CA PHE A 174 1.62 2.76 9.60
C PHE A 174 1.39 4.17 10.15
N ASN A 175 0.19 4.69 9.92
CA ASN A 175 -0.27 5.95 10.50
C ASN A 175 -1.59 5.77 11.26
N LEU A 176 -1.60 4.85 12.22
CA LEU A 176 -2.78 4.59 13.04
C LEU A 176 -3.09 5.77 13.97
N PRO A 177 -4.37 5.99 14.35
CA PRO A 177 -5.55 5.15 14.09
C PRO A 177 -6.09 5.18 12.66
N ALA A 178 -6.99 4.25 12.35
CA ALA A 178 -7.61 4.06 11.04
C ALA A 178 -8.96 4.80 10.92
N HIS A 179 -8.99 6.11 11.15
CA HIS A 179 -10.25 6.86 11.28
C HIS A 179 -11.07 6.83 10.00
N GLU A 180 -10.44 7.10 8.86
CA GLU A 180 -11.13 7.08 7.57
C GLU A 180 -11.75 5.71 7.28
N GLN A 181 -10.97 4.65 7.50
CA GLN A 181 -11.34 3.27 7.17
C GLN A 181 -12.50 2.74 8.01
N PHE A 182 -12.71 3.26 9.22
CA PHE A 182 -13.82 2.88 10.11
C PHE A 182 -14.96 3.90 10.14
N SER A 183 -14.84 5.05 9.47
CA SER A 183 -15.80 6.16 9.56
C SER A 183 -17.25 5.82 9.16
N ARG A 184 -17.46 4.79 8.33
CA ARG A 184 -18.80 4.31 7.92
C ARG A 184 -19.31 3.09 8.70
N THR A 185 -18.59 2.64 9.73
CA THR A 185 -18.94 1.42 10.48
C THR A 185 -19.75 1.68 11.74
N GLY A 186 -19.74 2.92 12.27
CA GLY A 186 -20.23 3.22 13.61
C GLY A 186 -19.33 2.72 14.74
N GLU A 187 -18.20 2.08 14.42
CA GLU A 187 -17.22 1.63 15.39
C GLU A 187 -16.12 2.67 15.61
N ASP A 188 -15.71 2.85 16.87
CA ASP A 188 -14.53 3.64 17.20
C ASP A 188 -13.25 2.89 16.75
N PRO A 189 -12.41 3.47 15.86
CA PRO A 189 -11.17 2.88 15.37
C PRO A 189 -10.11 2.69 16.46
N THR A 190 -10.27 3.35 17.62
CA THR A 190 -9.39 3.27 18.78
C THR A 190 -9.90 2.33 19.87
N SER A 191 -11.11 1.76 19.71
CA SER A 191 -11.70 0.87 20.70
C SER A 191 -11.02 -0.50 20.77
N GLY A 192 -11.01 -1.08 21.97
CA GLY A 192 -10.38 -2.37 22.28
C GLY A 192 -8.95 -2.24 22.81
N VAL A 193 -8.63 -2.98 23.86
CA VAL A 193 -7.32 -2.90 24.55
C VAL A 193 -6.17 -3.23 23.59
N LEU A 194 -6.31 -4.29 22.80
CA LEU A 194 -5.29 -4.70 21.82
C LEU A 194 -5.09 -3.66 20.72
N THR A 195 -6.17 -3.05 20.23
CA THR A 195 -6.11 -1.96 19.25
C THR A 195 -5.38 -0.74 19.82
N LYS A 196 -5.70 -0.29 21.04
CA LYS A 196 -5.01 0.85 21.69
C LYS A 196 -3.51 0.60 21.84
N LEU A 197 -3.13 -0.60 22.27
CA LEU A 197 -1.72 -0.99 22.37
C LEU A 197 -1.05 -0.96 21.00
N PHE A 198 -1.70 -1.52 19.97
CA PHE A 198 -1.14 -1.55 18.62
C PHE A 198 -1.03 -0.16 17.99
N ILE A 199 -2.02 0.72 18.19
CA ILE A 199 -1.93 2.14 17.82
C ILE A 199 -0.71 2.77 18.47
N GLY A 200 -0.47 2.53 19.78
CA GLY A 200 0.70 3.04 20.49
C GLY A 200 2.04 2.60 19.87
N LEU A 201 2.07 1.44 19.19
CA LEU A 201 3.24 0.93 18.49
C LEU A 201 3.39 1.49 17.07
N GLN A 202 2.27 1.69 16.36
CA GLN A 202 2.23 1.89 14.90
C GLN A 202 1.59 3.23 14.50
N ASN A 203 1.91 4.29 15.24
CA ASN A 203 1.52 5.67 14.91
C ASN A 203 2.75 6.56 14.66
N THR A 204 2.51 7.75 14.09
CA THR A 204 3.56 8.72 13.75
C THR A 204 3.64 9.90 14.73
N VAL A 205 2.89 9.88 15.83
CA VAL A 205 2.79 11.00 16.79
C VAL A 205 4.06 11.13 17.61
N GLY A 206 4.39 12.37 18.00
CA GLY A 206 5.59 12.69 18.77
C GLY A 206 6.84 12.20 18.06
N ALA A 207 7.72 11.51 18.80
CA ALA A 207 8.98 10.96 18.27
C ALA A 207 8.84 9.62 17.52
N ALA A 208 7.62 9.04 17.41
CA ALA A 208 7.35 7.74 16.80
C ALA A 208 8.25 6.59 17.31
N LYS A 209 8.65 6.64 18.60
CA LYS A 209 9.70 5.79 19.18
C LYS A 209 9.42 4.29 19.08
N TRP A 210 8.16 3.88 19.25
CA TRP A 210 7.79 2.48 19.15
C TRP A 210 7.73 1.98 17.72
N GLN A 211 7.31 2.81 16.77
CA GLN A 211 7.36 2.47 15.35
C GLN A 211 8.81 2.32 14.88
N LYS A 212 9.72 3.22 15.30
CA LYS A 212 11.18 3.07 15.11
C LYS A 212 11.71 1.73 15.62
N ARG A 213 11.32 1.34 16.84
CA ARG A 213 11.71 0.06 17.44
C ARG A 213 11.17 -1.13 16.65
N PHE A 214 9.91 -1.07 16.23
CA PHE A 214 9.30 -2.12 15.43
C PHE A 214 10.06 -2.29 14.10
N LEU A 215 10.30 -1.19 13.38
CA LEU A 215 11.04 -1.23 12.12
C LEU A 215 12.46 -1.79 12.31
N TRP A 216 13.16 -1.35 13.35
CA TRP A 216 14.55 -1.75 13.61
C TRP A 216 14.73 -3.19 14.10
N TYR A 217 13.89 -3.63 15.05
CA TYR A 217 14.05 -4.92 15.70
C TYR A 217 13.19 -6.03 15.10
N VAL A 218 12.12 -5.69 14.37
CA VAL A 218 11.19 -6.66 13.78
C VAL A 218 11.25 -6.60 12.26
N ALA A 219 10.79 -5.51 11.65
CA ALA A 219 10.59 -5.44 10.20
C ALA A 219 11.87 -5.62 9.39
N SER A 220 12.99 -5.08 9.89
CA SER A 220 14.31 -5.15 9.25
C SER A 220 15.22 -6.25 9.80
N SER A 221 14.73 -7.11 10.71
CA SER A 221 15.57 -8.07 11.44
C SER A 221 16.29 -9.09 10.54
N GLY A 222 15.68 -9.46 9.42
CA GLY A 222 16.26 -10.39 8.45
C GLY A 222 17.39 -9.81 7.60
N ASP A 223 17.31 -8.52 7.24
CA ASP A 223 18.35 -7.81 6.49
C ASP A 223 18.26 -6.29 6.75
N ARG A 224 18.90 -5.87 7.84
CA ARG A 224 18.89 -4.47 8.24
C ARG A 224 19.64 -3.58 7.26
N LYS A 225 20.72 -4.07 6.64
CA LYS A 225 21.52 -3.28 5.70
C LYS A 225 20.72 -2.98 4.43
N GLY A 226 20.07 -3.98 3.85
CA GLY A 226 19.18 -3.79 2.70
C GLY A 226 17.97 -2.91 3.03
N PHE A 227 17.43 -3.04 4.25
CA PHE A 227 16.36 -2.16 4.72
C PHE A 227 16.81 -0.69 4.84
N ASN A 228 17.99 -0.43 5.40
CA ASN A 228 18.57 0.92 5.48
C ASN A 228 18.77 1.54 4.10
N GLN A 229 19.29 0.75 3.15
CA GLN A 229 19.51 1.20 1.76
C GLN A 229 18.18 1.58 1.09
N SER A 230 17.15 0.75 1.26
CA SER A 230 15.83 0.99 0.69
C SER A 230 15.17 2.24 1.32
N ALA A 231 15.24 2.37 2.64
CA ALA A 231 14.75 3.55 3.37
C ALA A 231 15.48 4.83 2.92
N ALA A 232 16.80 4.78 2.71
CA ALA A 232 17.58 5.91 2.22
C ALA A 232 17.20 6.30 0.78
N LYS A 233 16.97 5.32 -0.10
CA LYS A 233 16.51 5.57 -1.48
C LYS A 233 15.12 6.20 -1.51
N ILE A 234 14.17 5.66 -0.74
CA ILE A 234 12.84 6.27 -0.61
C ILE A 234 12.97 7.69 -0.04
N ALA A 235 13.80 7.87 0.99
CA ALA A 235 14.09 9.18 1.56
C ALA A 235 14.82 10.15 0.60
N SER A 236 15.28 9.74 -0.59
CA SER A 236 15.83 10.69 -1.58
C SER A 236 14.80 11.18 -2.60
N TRP A 237 13.62 10.57 -2.70
CA TRP A 237 12.56 11.00 -3.63
C TRP A 237 11.85 12.28 -3.18
N ASP A 238 11.16 12.94 -4.11
CA ASP A 238 10.48 14.21 -3.84
C ASP A 238 8.98 14.01 -3.58
N PHE A 239 8.60 13.81 -2.30
CA PHE A 239 7.21 13.65 -1.88
C PHE A 239 6.86 14.54 -0.68
N ASP A 240 5.59 14.92 -0.57
CA ASP A 240 5.02 15.63 0.60
C ASP A 240 3.84 14.87 1.24
N ARG A 241 3.14 14.04 0.47
CA ARG A 241 2.05 13.20 0.97
C ARG A 241 2.47 11.75 1.11
N ILE A 242 1.91 11.04 2.10
CA ILE A 242 2.03 9.58 2.24
C ILE A 242 0.64 8.98 2.35
N ILE A 243 0.36 7.99 1.50
CA ILE A 243 -0.85 7.17 1.52
C ILE A 243 -0.44 5.76 1.96
N PRO A 244 -0.53 5.43 3.27
CA PRO A 244 -0.34 4.08 3.76
C PRO A 244 -1.57 3.21 3.45
N CYS A 245 -1.41 1.89 3.37
CA CYS A 245 -2.57 0.99 3.38
C CYS A 245 -3.28 1.02 4.74
N HIS A 246 -2.52 1.10 5.83
CA HIS A 246 -3.02 1.03 7.20
C HIS A 246 -2.91 2.38 7.93
N GLY A 247 -4.04 2.90 8.41
CA GLY A 247 -4.13 4.20 9.06
C GLY A 247 -4.44 5.38 8.13
N ASP A 248 -4.44 6.57 8.70
CA ASP A 248 -4.85 7.79 8.01
C ASP A 248 -3.81 8.28 7.00
N VAL A 249 -4.28 8.93 5.92
CA VAL A 249 -3.41 9.61 4.95
C VAL A 249 -2.68 10.77 5.63
N ILE A 250 -1.39 10.89 5.36
CA ILE A 250 -0.58 12.05 5.74
C ILE A 250 -0.62 13.03 4.58
N GLU A 251 -1.48 14.05 4.66
CA GLU A 251 -1.75 14.97 3.55
C GLU A 251 -0.57 15.87 3.16
N THR A 252 0.21 16.32 4.15
CA THR A 252 1.34 17.24 4.00
C THR A 252 2.41 16.97 5.05
N GLY A 253 3.65 17.38 4.81
CA GLY A 253 4.77 17.18 5.74
C GLY A 253 5.22 15.72 5.83
N GLY A 254 4.78 14.88 4.90
CA GLY A 254 5.09 13.46 4.79
C GLY A 254 6.59 13.19 4.76
N LYS A 255 7.37 14.05 4.08
CA LYS A 255 8.83 13.91 4.04
C LYS A 255 9.45 13.90 5.44
N GLY A 256 9.09 14.87 6.26
CA GLY A 256 9.57 14.99 7.63
C GLY A 256 9.08 13.84 8.52
N ILE A 257 7.83 13.39 8.33
CA ILE A 257 7.29 12.24 9.06
C ILE A 257 8.02 10.96 8.68
N PHE A 258 8.28 10.72 7.39
CA PHE A 258 9.05 9.57 6.92
C PHE A 258 10.46 9.58 7.53
N GLN A 259 11.19 10.70 7.38
CA GLN A 259 12.53 10.83 7.96
C GLN A 259 12.54 10.63 9.47
N LYS A 260 11.53 11.13 10.17
CA LYS A 260 11.34 10.87 11.60
C LYS A 260 11.13 9.39 11.88
N VAL A 261 10.21 8.70 11.19
CA VAL A 261 9.89 7.28 11.43
C VAL A 261 11.09 6.37 11.12
N PHE A 262 11.86 6.69 10.07
CA PHE A 262 13.01 5.91 9.61
C PHE A 262 14.36 6.43 10.12
N GLU A 263 14.39 7.38 11.06
CA GLU A 263 15.61 8.06 11.54
C GLU A 263 16.75 7.09 11.87
N TRP A 264 16.47 5.99 12.58
CA TRP A 264 17.51 5.01 12.95
C TRP A 264 18.11 4.31 11.74
N HIS A 265 17.29 4.03 10.71
CA HIS A 265 17.74 3.44 9.46
C HIS A 265 18.54 4.43 8.60
N LEU A 266 18.15 5.70 8.61
CA LEU A 266 18.82 6.78 7.86
C LEU A 266 20.17 7.18 8.49
N ASN A 267 20.29 7.09 9.80
CA ASN A 267 21.52 7.40 10.55
C ASN A 267 22.40 6.18 10.82
N ALA A 268 21.99 5.00 10.37
CA ALA A 268 22.78 3.80 10.54
C ALA A 268 24.10 3.90 9.75
N PRO A 269 25.22 3.37 10.29
CA PRO A 269 26.47 3.27 9.54
C PRO A 269 26.26 2.53 8.21
N LYS A 270 26.89 3.03 7.14
CA LYS A 270 26.84 2.45 5.79
C LYS A 270 27.68 1.19 5.65
#